data_AF-A0A8X8W251-F1
#
_entry.id   AF-A0A8X8W251-F1
#
_cell.length_a   1.000
_cell.length_b   1.000
_cell.length_c   1.000
_cell.angle_alpha   90.00
_cell.angle_beta   90.00
_cell.angle_gamma   90.00
#
_symmetry.space_group_name_H-M   'P 1'
#
loop_
_entity.id
_entity.type
_entity.pdbx_description
1 polymer ?
#
loop_
_entity_poly.entity_id
_entity_poly.type
_entity_poly.pdbx_seq_one_letter_code
_entity_poly.pdbx_strand_id
1 'polypeptide(L)'
;MGPGPRELTGAVDLISHYKLLPHYDFFCKRSLPVPIADTHYLHNVAGDTEIRKGEGMQLGQLIQNSSLSRETNTRIQPFDLDILREAFQLRETALVDLPSVSFCLLILQPTVNLG
;
A
#
# COMPACT_ATOMS: atom_id res chain seq x y z
N MET A 1 -27.72 -3.36 -36.46
CA MET A 1 -27.72 -4.12 -35.20
C MET A 1 -26.34 -4.76 -35.10
N GLY A 2 -25.42 -4.15 -34.34
CA GLY A 2 -24.05 -4.68 -34.22
C GLY A 2 -24.08 -5.98 -33.41
N PRO A 3 -23.22 -6.96 -33.71
CA PRO A 3 -23.11 -8.16 -32.90
C PRO A 3 -22.71 -7.75 -31.48
N GLY A 4 -23.53 -8.12 -30.50
CA GLY A 4 -23.20 -7.95 -29.10
C GLY A 4 -21.91 -8.69 -28.74
N PRO A 5 -21.28 -8.35 -27.60
CA PRO A 5 -20.06 -9.01 -27.16
C PRO A 5 -20.28 -10.52 -27.14
N ARG A 6 -19.52 -11.24 -27.96
CA ARG A 6 -19.65 -12.67 -28.14
C ARG A 6 -19.09 -13.35 -26.89
N GLU A 7 -19.92 -14.13 -26.21
CA GLU A 7 -19.51 -14.91 -25.04
C GLU A 7 -18.32 -15.79 -25.40
N LEU A 8 -17.27 -15.75 -24.57
CA LEU A 8 -16.09 -16.58 -24.75
C LEU A 8 -16.43 -17.98 -24.25
N THR A 9 -16.45 -18.95 -25.15
CA THR A 9 -16.71 -20.35 -24.81
C THR A 9 -15.43 -21.03 -24.31
N GLY A 10 -15.54 -22.19 -23.64
CA GLY A 10 -14.39 -22.93 -23.10
C GLY A 10 -13.38 -23.43 -24.14
N ALA A 11 -13.64 -23.24 -25.44
CA ALA A 11 -12.71 -23.53 -26.52
C ALA A 11 -11.75 -22.35 -26.81
N VAL A 12 -12.00 -21.16 -26.26
CA VAL A 12 -11.14 -19.99 -26.42
C VAL A 12 -10.03 -20.04 -25.37
N ASP A 13 -8.77 -19.95 -25.82
CA ASP A 13 -7.65 -19.75 -24.90
C ASP A 13 -7.73 -18.35 -24.28
N LEU A 14 -8.24 -18.30 -23.05
CA LEU A 14 -8.42 -17.07 -22.29
C LEU A 14 -7.08 -16.39 -21.93
N ILE A 15 -5.99 -17.16 -21.81
CA ILE A 15 -4.67 -16.59 -21.48
C ILE A 15 -4.18 -15.75 -22.66
N SER A 16 -4.25 -16.30 -23.87
CA SER A 16 -3.87 -15.55 -25.08
C SER A 16 -4.87 -14.44 -25.40
N HIS A 17 -6.18 -14.70 -25.24
CA HIS A 17 -7.23 -13.73 -25.53
C HIS A 17 -7.12 -12.46 -24.70
N TYR A 18 -6.90 -12.61 -23.38
CA TYR A 18 -6.70 -11.48 -22.47
C TYR A 18 -5.23 -11.07 -22.31
N LYS A 19 -4.32 -11.66 -23.12
CA LYS A 19 -2.88 -11.37 -23.08
C LYS A 19 -2.26 -11.54 -21.68
N LEU A 20 -2.74 -12.52 -20.94
CA LEU A 20 -2.32 -12.82 -19.57
C LEU A 20 -1.06 -13.67 -19.51
N LEU A 21 -0.50 -14.06 -20.67
CA LEU A 21 0.69 -14.92 -20.73
C LEU A 21 1.86 -14.43 -19.84
N PRO A 22 2.20 -13.12 -19.80
CA PRO A 22 3.25 -12.63 -18.89
C PRO A 22 2.91 -12.83 -17.40
N HIS A 23 1.63 -12.69 -17.03
CA HIS A 23 1.18 -12.87 -15.65
C HIS A 23 1.17 -14.35 -15.27
N TYR A 24 0.71 -15.21 -16.18
CA TYR A 24 0.73 -16.66 -16.01
C TYR A 24 2.17 -17.17 -15.79
N ASP A 25 3.12 -16.73 -16.62
CA ASP A 25 4.52 -17.11 -16.46
C ASP A 25 5.13 -16.58 -15.16
N PHE A 26 4.77 -15.36 -14.75
CA PHE A 26 5.29 -14.75 -13.53
C PHE A 26 4.74 -15.40 -12.26
N PHE A 27 3.43 -15.62 -12.17
CA PHE A 27 2.78 -16.11 -10.95
C PHE A 27 2.73 -17.64 -10.86
N CYS A 28 2.61 -18.34 -11.98
CA CYS A 28 2.35 -19.79 -11.97
C CYS A 28 3.58 -20.65 -12.26
N LYS A 29 4.61 -20.12 -12.94
CA LYS A 29 5.85 -20.87 -13.27
C LYS A 29 7.03 -20.56 -12.36
N ARG A 30 6.94 -19.53 -11.51
CA ARG A 30 7.97 -19.24 -10.50
C ARG A 30 7.76 -20.13 -9.27
N SER A 31 8.85 -20.39 -8.55
CA SER A 31 8.79 -21.05 -7.24
C SER A 31 7.84 -20.29 -6.31
N LEU A 32 7.29 -20.99 -5.31
CA LEU A 32 6.42 -20.40 -4.30
C LEU A 32 6.98 -19.06 -3.81
N PRO A 33 6.14 -18.02 -3.67
CA PRO A 33 6.61 -16.71 -3.26
C PRO A 33 7.34 -16.80 -1.91
N VAL A 34 8.47 -16.10 -1.84
CA VAL A 34 9.22 -15.87 -0.59
C VAL A 34 8.26 -15.33 0.48
N PRO A 35 8.45 -15.64 1.78
CA PRO A 35 7.69 -15.02 2.85
C PRO A 35 7.62 -13.50 2.64
N ILE A 36 6.48 -12.88 2.98
CA ILE A 36 6.28 -11.43 2.74
C ILE A 36 7.39 -10.60 3.44
N ALA A 37 7.91 -11.09 4.57
CA ALA A 37 9.08 -10.51 5.25
C ALA A 37 10.30 -10.35 4.33
N ASP A 38 10.50 -11.28 3.39
CA ASP A 38 11.61 -11.31 2.44
C ASP A 38 11.26 -10.62 1.10
N THR A 39 10.12 -9.95 1.02
CA THR A 39 9.71 -9.22 -0.18
C THR A 39 10.11 -7.76 -0.11
N HIS A 40 10.21 -7.13 -1.29
CA HIS A 40 10.49 -5.69 -1.42
C HIS A 40 9.41 -4.77 -0.82
N TYR A 41 8.22 -5.30 -0.47
CA TYR A 41 7.11 -4.52 0.06
C TYR A 41 7.41 -3.89 1.42
N LEU A 42 8.33 -4.49 2.19
CA LEU A 42 8.66 -4.04 3.54
C LEU A 42 10.03 -3.33 3.63
N HIS A 43 10.79 -3.21 2.53
CA HIS A 43 12.17 -2.73 2.59
C HIS A 43 12.33 -1.27 3.07
N ASN A 44 11.29 -0.45 2.92
CA ASN A 44 11.26 0.95 3.35
C ASN A 44 10.44 1.17 4.62
N VAL A 45 9.99 0.10 5.27
CA VAL A 45 9.26 0.20 6.53
C VAL A 45 10.28 0.25 7.66
N ALA A 46 10.32 1.36 8.37
CA ALA A 46 11.15 1.50 9.56
C ALA A 46 10.46 0.82 10.75
N GLY A 47 11.25 0.11 11.57
CA GLY A 47 10.78 -0.59 12.76
C GLY A 47 10.62 -2.09 12.53
N ASP A 48 9.77 -2.71 13.35
CA ASP A 48 9.49 -4.14 13.26
C ASP A 48 8.64 -4.44 12.01
N THR A 49 9.10 -5.40 11.20
CA THR A 49 8.45 -5.83 9.96
C THR A 49 7.71 -7.15 10.12
N GLU A 50 7.55 -7.67 11.35
CA GLU A 50 6.72 -8.84 11.62
C GLU A 50 5.26 -8.60 11.22
N ILE A 51 4.74 -9.45 10.34
CA ILE A 51 3.36 -9.38 9.89
C ILE A 51 2.47 -10.10 10.89
N ARG A 52 1.56 -9.35 11.50
CA ARG A 52 0.57 -9.87 12.44
C ARG A 52 -0.83 -9.55 11.96
N LYS A 53 -1.75 -10.50 12.16
CA LYS A 53 -3.18 -10.23 11.97
C LYS A 53 -3.65 -9.29 13.08
N GLY A 54 -4.21 -8.14 12.70
CA GLY A 54 -4.89 -7.25 13.66
C GLY A 54 -6.14 -7.94 14.22
N GLU A 55 -6.18 -8.15 15.52
CA GLU A 55 -7.36 -8.71 16.18
C GLU A 55 -8.54 -7.74 16.07
N GLY A 56 -9.72 -8.24 15.68
CA GLY A 56 -10.92 -7.42 15.49
C GLY A 56 -10.88 -6.46 14.28
N MET A 57 -9.78 -6.39 13.53
CA MET A 57 -9.65 -5.49 12.38
C MET A 57 -10.06 -6.21 11.09
N GLN A 58 -11.22 -5.86 10.53
CA GLN A 58 -11.67 -6.35 9.22
C GLN A 58 -11.72 -5.20 8.21
N LEU A 59 -10.88 -5.26 7.16
CA LEU A 59 -10.84 -4.23 6.11
C LEU A 59 -12.22 -4.02 5.45
N GLY A 60 -13.02 -5.08 5.33
CA GLY A 60 -14.38 -5.01 4.79
C GLY A 60 -15.30 -4.04 5.55
N GLN A 61 -15.13 -3.88 6.86
CA GLN A 61 -15.93 -2.93 7.66
C GLN A 61 -15.56 -1.48 7.35
N LEU A 62 -14.28 -1.18 7.11
CA LEU A 62 -13.83 0.16 6.73
C LEU A 62 -14.39 0.57 5.36
N ILE A 63 -14.39 -0.37 4.41
CA ILE A 63 -14.87 -0.13 3.04
C ILE A 63 -16.40 0.05 3.00
N GLN A 64 -17.15 -0.76 3.76
CA GLN A 64 -18.62 -0.64 3.83
C GLN A 64 -19.09 0.69 4.43
N ASN A 65 -18.33 1.25 5.38
CA ASN A 65 -18.64 2.58 5.93
C ASN A 65 -18.32 3.71 4.94
N SER A 66 -17.36 3.52 4.02
CA SER A 66 -17.02 4.52 2.99
C SER A 66 -18.11 4.68 1.92
N SER A 67 -18.86 3.62 1.59
CA SER A 67 -19.93 3.69 0.60
C SER A 67 -21.18 4.38 1.15
N LEU A 68 -21.46 4.23 2.46
CA LEU A 68 -22.50 4.97 3.20
C LEU A 68 -22.12 6.45 3.40
N SER A 69 -20.82 6.75 3.51
CA SER A 69 -20.28 8.11 3.61
C SER A 69 -20.50 8.97 2.35
N ARG A 70 -20.91 8.40 1.20
CA ARG A 70 -21.17 9.23 0.02
C ARG A 70 -22.35 10.20 0.21
N GLU A 71 -23.22 9.95 1.20
CA GLU A 71 -24.37 10.79 1.57
C GLU A 71 -24.11 11.67 2.80
N THR A 72 -23.14 11.29 3.65
CA THR A 72 -22.73 12.09 4.82
C THR A 72 -21.23 12.32 4.74
N ASN A 73 -20.81 13.58 4.58
CA ASN A 73 -19.41 13.99 4.59
C ASN A 73 -18.72 13.54 5.91
N THR A 74 -18.27 12.29 6.02
CA THR A 74 -17.50 11.79 7.16
C THR A 74 -16.05 12.21 6.97
N ARG A 75 -15.83 13.52 6.99
CA ARG A 75 -14.49 14.08 7.05
C ARG A 75 -13.95 13.76 8.44
N ILE A 76 -12.76 13.13 8.49
CA ILE A 76 -12.02 13.01 9.73
C ILE A 76 -11.82 14.42 10.28
N GLN A 77 -12.32 14.67 11.50
CA GLN A 77 -12.16 15.96 12.13
C GLN A 77 -10.67 16.18 12.42
N PRO A 78 -10.16 17.42 12.25
CA PRO A 78 -8.81 17.75 12.67
C PRO A 78 -8.61 17.35 14.14
N PHE A 79 -7.46 16.78 14.44
CA PHE A 79 -7.11 16.48 15.82
C PHE A 79 -6.78 17.76 16.57
N ASP A 80 -7.21 17.82 17.83
CA ASP A 80 -6.75 18.85 18.75
C ASP A 80 -5.33 18.49 19.22
N LEU A 81 -4.35 19.25 18.73
CA LEU A 81 -2.94 19.00 19.03
C LEU A 81 -2.58 19.31 20.48
N ASP A 82 -3.29 20.24 21.14
CA ASP A 82 -3.03 20.59 22.54
C ASP A 82 -3.48 19.44 23.45
N ILE A 83 -4.67 18.89 23.17
CA ILE A 83 -5.17 17.69 23.86
C ILE A 83 -4.24 16.50 23.64
N LEU A 84 -3.80 16.26 22.41
CA LEU A 84 -2.85 15.17 22.12
C LEU A 84 -1.51 15.40 22.83
N ARG A 85 -1.02 16.64 22.87
CA ARG A 85 0.22 17.00 23.55
C ARG A 85 0.15 16.71 25.05
N GLU A 86 -0.95 17.07 25.69
CA GLU A 86 -1.17 16.79 27.11
C GLU A 86 -1.34 15.30 27.38
N ALA A 87 -2.20 14.62 26.61
CA ALA A 87 -2.52 13.20 26.81
C ALA A 87 -1.31 12.28 26.64
N PHE A 88 -0.48 12.54 25.62
CA PHE A 88 0.73 11.77 25.34
C PHE A 88 1.98 12.38 25.99
N GLN A 89 1.84 13.46 26.75
CA GLN A 89 2.96 14.23 27.33
C GLN A 89 4.03 14.57 26.28
N LEU A 90 3.61 14.90 25.05
CA LEU A 90 4.52 15.22 23.95
C LEU A 90 5.29 16.48 24.32
N ARG A 91 6.58 16.30 24.58
CA ARG A 91 7.50 17.41 24.73
C ARG A 91 7.89 17.82 23.32
N GLU A 92 7.81 19.10 23.05
CA GLU A 92 8.48 19.69 21.90
C GLU A 92 9.97 19.52 22.18
N THR A 93 10.52 18.39 21.73
CA THR A 93 11.93 18.13 21.84
C THR A 93 12.59 19.20 20.99
N ALA A 94 13.24 20.15 21.66
CA ALA A 94 14.06 21.19 21.07
C ALA A 94 14.82 20.64 19.87
N LEU A 95 14.94 21.46 18.81
CA LEU A 95 15.80 21.29 17.64
C LEU A 95 16.64 20.03 17.77
N VAL A 96 16.14 18.90 17.27
CA VAL A 96 16.91 17.67 17.30
C VAL A 96 18.14 18.00 16.49
N ASP A 97 19.28 18.13 17.17
CA ASP A 97 20.57 18.40 16.55
C ASP A 97 20.99 17.09 15.88
N LEU A 98 20.31 16.80 14.77
CA LEU A 98 20.62 15.70 13.88
C LEU A 98 21.93 16.09 13.20
N PRO A 99 22.95 15.21 13.20
CA PRO A 99 24.22 15.50 12.57
C PRO A 99 23.95 15.92 11.11
N SER A 100 24.50 17.08 10.75
CA SER A 100 24.30 17.84 9.50
C SER A 100 24.41 17.03 8.18
N VAL A 101 24.82 15.75 8.24
CA VAL A 101 24.94 14.82 7.11
C VAL A 101 23.61 14.20 6.67
N SER A 102 22.59 14.14 7.53
CA SER A 102 21.31 13.47 7.18
C SER A 102 20.32 14.35 6.42
N PHE A 103 20.49 15.68 6.43
CA PHE A 103 19.57 16.58 5.70
C PHE A 103 19.76 16.49 4.18
N CYS A 104 21.00 16.30 3.71
CA CYS A 104 21.29 16.21 2.27
C CYS A 104 20.93 14.84 1.67
N LEU A 105 21.03 13.75 2.44
CA LEU A 105 20.73 12.39 1.95
C LEU A 105 19.23 12.14 1.78
N LEU A 106 18.37 12.82 2.54
CA LEU A 106 16.92 12.68 2.44
C LEU A 106 16.25 13.58 1.38
N ILE A 107 16.97 14.59 0.84
CA ILE A 107 16.39 15.56 -0.12
C ILE A 107 17.01 15.46 -1.54
N LEU A 108 18.11 14.71 -1.73
CA LEU A 108 18.74 14.50 -3.04
C LEU A 108 18.88 13.00 -3.37
N GLN A 109 17.80 12.38 -3.82
CA GLN A 109 17.90 11.28 -4.79
C GLN A 109 17.19 11.72 -6.07
N PRO A 110 17.87 12.42 -6.99
CA PRO A 110 17.39 12.53 -8.35
C PRO A 110 17.68 11.21 -9.07
N THR A 111 16.66 10.79 -9.80
CA THR A 111 16.58 9.75 -10.82
C THR A 111 17.86 9.58 -11.66
N VAL A 112 17.97 8.38 -12.25
CA VAL A 112 18.77 7.97 -13.42
C VAL A 112 20.12 7.32 -13.11
N ASN A 113 20.16 5.98 -13.18
CA ASN A 113 21.34 5.23 -13.59
C ASN A 113 21.11 4.74 -15.03
N LEU A 114 21.78 5.38 -15.99
CA LEU A 114 22.10 4.76 -17.28
C LEU A 114 23.41 3.99 -17.09
N GLY A 115 23.36 2.70 -17.36
CA GLY A 115 24.51 1.85 -17.68
C GLY A 115 24.16 1.05 -18.92
#